data_AF-A0A7Y5XWZ9-F1
#
_entry.id   AF-A0A7Y5XWZ9-F1
#
_cell.length_a   1.000
_cell.length_b   1.000
_cell.length_c   1.000
_cell.angle_alpha   90.00
_cell.angle_beta   90.00
_cell.angle_gamma   90.00
#
_symmetry.space_group_name_H-M   'P 1'
#
loop_
_entity.id
_entity.type
_entity.pdbx_description
1 polymer ?
#
loop_
_entity_poly.entity_id
_entity_poly.type
_entity_poly.pdbx_seq_one_letter_code
_entity_poly.pdbx_strand_id
1 'polypeptide(L)'
;MAEDVTSRASRGERARRSSYRFRFGVVYLLLAAVFGAGVGSFIVLASRGKAPEPEAWSAWQPKGSGLAKVRQIADRIPKAYRAENGTQLTVSLGGPLSVPTPEGNVVPVRAVLVRPDTSKGLAEEDDVRVYQGSGTVSFSLCGTKSKEQCELTPASAERDALLRRQALELSLYTLKYVDDVDSVVVFLPPTKESQGTVFLRRTDVADELDRPLTSLFTTKRPRVGHLNSLEEGQIVRLTGSRTYGAEVQPSPDGSPVLILTPPAVATP
;
A
#
# COMPACT_ATOMS: atom_id res chain seq x y z
N MET A 1 -16.11 75.28 78.39
CA MET A 1 -17.41 74.60 78.56
C MET A 1 -17.79 74.07 77.20
N ALA A 2 -17.43 72.82 76.88
CA ALA A 2 -18.32 71.64 76.82
C ALA A 2 -19.31 71.76 75.63
N GLU A 3 -19.41 70.85 74.66
CA GLU A 3 -19.26 69.39 74.68
C GLU A 3 -18.74 68.79 73.35
N ASP A 4 -18.05 67.67 73.50
CA ASP A 4 -17.65 66.67 72.51
C ASP A 4 -18.85 65.77 72.17
N VAL A 5 -19.19 65.62 70.87
CA VAL A 5 -20.00 64.49 70.38
C VAL A 5 -19.32 63.89 69.15
N THR A 6 -18.31 63.09 69.43
CA THR A 6 -17.76 62.08 68.53
C THR A 6 -18.85 61.08 68.12
N SER A 7 -19.44 61.28 66.94
CA SER A 7 -20.32 60.30 66.28
C SER A 7 -19.50 59.06 65.86
N ARG A 8 -19.46 58.06 66.73
CA ARG A 8 -18.92 56.72 66.46
C ARG A 8 -19.73 56.09 65.32
N ALA A 9 -19.13 56.01 64.12
CA ALA A 9 -19.64 55.19 63.02
C ALA A 9 -20.10 53.82 63.54
N SER A 10 -21.38 53.48 63.34
CA SER A 10 -22.03 52.33 63.94
C SER A 10 -21.25 51.04 63.64
N ARG A 11 -21.12 50.15 64.64
CA ARG A 11 -20.44 48.85 64.47
C ARG A 11 -21.04 48.02 63.32
N GLY A 12 -22.32 48.23 62.98
CA GLY A 12 -23.03 47.55 61.90
C GLY A 12 -22.57 47.92 60.49
N GLU A 13 -22.20 49.17 60.23
CA GLU A 13 -21.73 49.60 58.90
C GLU A 13 -20.32 49.14 58.56
N ARG A 14 -19.42 49.04 59.57
CA ARG A 14 -18.09 48.44 59.38
C ARG A 14 -18.17 46.94 59.10
N ALA A 15 -19.10 46.23 59.74
CA ALA A 15 -19.33 44.81 59.49
C ALA A 15 -19.85 44.57 58.05
N ARG A 16 -20.83 45.36 57.59
CA ARG A 16 -21.34 45.22 56.20
C ARG A 16 -20.27 45.53 55.15
N ARG A 17 -19.47 46.59 55.31
CA ARG A 17 -18.40 46.94 54.36
C ARG A 17 -17.28 45.89 54.28
N SER A 18 -16.98 45.23 55.40
CA SER A 18 -16.03 44.11 55.47
C SER A 18 -16.54 42.87 54.71
N SER A 19 -17.81 42.50 54.90
CA SER A 19 -18.42 41.35 54.24
C SER A 19 -18.50 41.48 52.72
N TYR A 20 -18.74 42.70 52.19
CA TYR A 20 -18.70 42.93 50.74
C TYR A 20 -17.27 42.81 50.18
N ARG A 21 -16.26 43.42 50.83
CA ARG A 21 -14.85 43.32 50.37
C ARG A 21 -14.33 41.89 50.37
N PHE A 22 -14.71 41.09 51.36
CA PHE A 22 -14.33 39.68 51.42
C PHE A 22 -14.98 38.86 50.30
N ARG A 23 -16.28 39.07 50.03
CA ARG A 23 -17.00 38.41 48.93
C ARG A 23 -16.43 38.75 47.56
N PHE A 24 -16.14 40.03 47.31
CA PHE A 24 -15.50 40.45 46.06
C PHE A 24 -14.09 39.86 45.93
N GLY A 25 -13.30 39.79 47.00
CA GLY A 25 -11.98 39.15 46.99
C GLY A 25 -12.01 37.67 46.59
N VAL A 26 -12.96 36.89 47.13
CA VAL A 26 -13.13 35.48 46.76
C VAL A 26 -13.51 35.33 45.28
N VAL A 27 -14.41 36.19 44.78
CA VAL A 27 -14.80 36.18 43.36
C VAL A 27 -13.61 36.47 42.45
N TYR A 28 -12.78 37.47 42.78
CA TYR A 28 -11.58 37.78 41.99
C TYR A 28 -10.53 36.66 42.02
N LEU A 29 -10.36 35.97 43.15
CA LEU A 29 -9.46 34.82 43.23
C LEU A 29 -9.94 33.65 42.36
N LEU A 30 -11.25 33.36 42.38
CA LEU A 30 -11.83 32.34 41.50
C LEU A 30 -11.68 32.71 40.03
N LEU A 31 -11.92 33.99 39.69
CA LEU A 31 -11.80 34.47 38.31
C LEU A 31 -10.35 34.43 37.81
N ALA A 32 -9.39 34.77 38.67
CA ALA A 32 -7.96 34.64 38.39
C ALA A 32 -7.54 33.17 38.21
N ALA A 33 -8.08 32.25 39.00
CA ALA A 33 -7.82 30.82 38.86
C ALA A 33 -8.36 30.26 37.53
N VAL A 34 -9.60 30.62 37.16
CA VAL A 34 -10.20 30.21 35.87
C VAL A 34 -9.42 30.81 34.70
N PHE A 35 -9.04 32.08 34.80
CA PHE A 35 -8.23 32.74 33.78
C PHE A 35 -6.85 32.08 33.64
N GLY A 36 -6.17 31.80 34.76
CA GLY A 36 -4.88 31.11 34.78
C GLY A 36 -4.96 29.70 34.20
N ALA A 37 -6.02 28.95 34.51
CA ALA A 37 -6.26 27.64 33.92
C ALA A 37 -6.52 27.71 32.41
N GLY A 38 -7.30 28.71 31.97
CA GLY A 38 -7.57 28.95 30.55
C GLY A 38 -6.31 29.30 29.77
N VAL A 39 -5.52 30.25 30.28
CA VAL A 39 -4.23 30.64 29.67
C VAL A 39 -3.25 29.48 29.66
N GLY A 40 -3.11 28.75 30.78
CA GLY A 40 -2.24 27.59 30.86
C GLY A 40 -2.63 26.49 29.88
N SER A 41 -3.92 26.17 29.76
CA SER A 41 -4.42 25.19 28.80
C SER A 41 -4.20 25.65 27.36
N PHE A 42 -4.45 26.92 27.05
CA PHE A 42 -4.20 27.49 25.73
C PHE A 42 -2.72 27.43 25.36
N ILE A 43 -1.81 27.77 26.28
CA ILE A 43 -0.36 27.69 26.04
C ILE A 43 0.03 26.24 25.73
N VAL A 44 -0.45 25.26 26.50
CA VAL A 44 -0.14 23.83 26.26
C VAL A 44 -0.68 23.37 24.90
N LEU A 45 -1.87 23.82 24.51
CA LEU A 45 -2.45 23.47 23.20
C LEU A 45 -1.75 24.17 22.05
N ALA A 46 -1.36 25.43 22.22
CA ALA A 46 -0.60 26.20 21.22
C ALA A 46 0.87 25.72 21.10
N SER A 47 1.44 25.21 22.19
CA SER A 47 2.80 24.67 22.23
C SER A 47 2.89 23.20 21.86
N ARG A 48 1.76 22.48 21.75
CA ARG A 48 1.74 21.18 21.08
C ARG A 48 2.11 21.43 19.62
N GLY A 49 3.38 21.16 19.29
CA GLY A 49 3.81 21.09 17.90
C GLY A 49 2.84 20.20 17.13
N LYS A 50 2.60 20.53 15.85
CA LYS A 50 1.82 19.67 14.96
C LYS A 50 2.33 18.24 15.15
N ALA A 51 1.43 17.30 15.42
CA ALA A 51 1.77 15.89 15.39
C ALA A 51 2.53 15.62 14.07
N PRO A 52 3.65 14.88 14.09
CA PRO A 52 4.39 14.60 12.88
C PRO A 52 3.40 14.08 11.83
N GLU A 53 3.39 14.70 10.65
CA GLU A 53 2.51 14.26 9.57
C GLU A 53 2.78 12.78 9.32
N PRO A 54 1.72 11.96 9.14
CA PRO A 54 1.89 10.55 8.88
C PRO A 54 2.79 10.39 7.65
N GLU A 55 3.83 9.56 7.79
CA GLU A 55 4.77 9.29 6.71
C GLU A 55 3.99 8.86 5.46
N ALA A 56 4.25 9.53 4.33
CA ALA A 56 3.58 9.20 3.07
C ALA A 56 3.83 7.73 2.71
N TRP A 57 2.82 7.04 2.19
CA TRP A 57 2.94 5.62 1.84
C TRP A 57 4.11 5.36 0.87
N SER A 58 4.36 6.27 -0.08
CA SER A 58 5.53 6.23 -0.94
C SER A 58 6.03 7.64 -1.30
N ALA A 59 7.30 7.74 -1.70
CA ALA A 59 7.93 9.00 -2.11
C ALA A 59 7.36 9.58 -3.43
N TRP A 60 6.63 8.77 -4.20
CA TRP A 60 5.98 9.18 -5.44
C TRP A 60 4.61 8.52 -5.54
N GLN A 61 3.65 9.20 -6.17
CA GLN A 61 2.33 8.66 -6.49
C GLN A 61 1.91 9.05 -7.92
N PRO A 62 1.20 8.16 -8.63
CA PRO A 62 0.67 8.47 -9.97
C PRO A 62 -0.52 9.44 -9.89
N LYS A 63 -0.82 10.13 -10.99
CA LYS A 63 -1.92 11.11 -11.07
C LYS A 63 -2.87 10.85 -12.25
N GLY A 64 -4.06 11.43 -12.22
CA GLY A 64 -5.04 11.33 -13.32
C GLY A 64 -6.00 10.14 -13.18
N SER A 65 -6.59 9.71 -14.30
CA SER A 65 -7.55 8.59 -14.34
C SER A 65 -6.90 7.26 -13.95
N GLY A 66 -7.70 6.26 -13.57
CA GLY A 66 -7.20 4.94 -13.17
C GLY A 66 -6.25 4.33 -14.21
N LEU A 67 -6.62 4.34 -15.49
CA LEU A 67 -5.75 3.85 -16.56
C LEU A 67 -4.49 4.70 -16.74
N ALA A 68 -4.57 6.03 -16.58
CA ALA A 68 -3.39 6.90 -16.63
C ALA A 68 -2.43 6.60 -15.46
N LYS A 69 -2.96 6.28 -14.27
CA LYS A 69 -2.18 5.87 -13.12
C LYS A 69 -1.47 4.53 -13.37
N VAL A 70 -2.18 3.52 -13.89
CA VAL A 70 -1.61 2.21 -14.27
C VAL A 70 -0.45 2.37 -15.26
N ARG A 71 -0.62 3.19 -16.30
CA ARG A 71 0.44 3.46 -17.29
C ARG A 71 1.66 4.14 -16.68
N GLN A 72 1.46 5.11 -15.78
CA GLN A 72 2.56 5.76 -15.05
C GLN A 72 3.31 4.78 -14.14
N ILE A 73 2.60 3.88 -13.46
CA ILE A 73 3.19 2.82 -12.64
C ILE A 73 4.03 1.89 -13.54
N ALA A 74 3.47 1.45 -14.68
CA ALA A 74 4.14 0.58 -15.64
C ALA A 74 5.43 1.21 -16.23
N ASP A 75 5.42 2.53 -16.45
CA ASP A 75 6.60 3.25 -16.96
C ASP A 75 7.66 3.48 -15.85
N ARG A 76 7.23 3.80 -14.63
CA ARG A 76 8.15 4.26 -13.58
C ARG A 76 8.84 3.12 -12.84
N ILE A 77 8.10 2.10 -12.40
CA ILE A 77 8.64 1.06 -11.50
C ILE A 77 9.79 0.28 -12.15
N PRO A 78 9.67 -0.22 -13.41
CA PRO A 78 10.76 -0.98 -14.03
C PRO A 78 12.06 -0.20 -14.20
N LYS A 79 12.00 1.14 -14.28
CA LYS A 79 13.19 2.00 -14.41
C LYS A 79 14.12 1.95 -13.20
N ALA A 80 13.69 1.43 -12.06
CA ALA A 80 14.55 1.24 -10.89
C ALA A 80 15.32 -0.10 -10.90
N TYR A 81 14.84 -1.10 -11.65
CA TYR A 81 15.32 -2.49 -11.60
C TYR A 81 16.48 -2.72 -12.55
N ARG A 82 17.52 -3.42 -12.07
CA ARG A 82 18.77 -3.60 -12.81
C ARG A 82 19.14 -5.07 -12.96
N ALA A 83 19.59 -5.43 -14.16
CA ALA A 83 20.25 -6.69 -14.44
C ALA A 83 21.66 -6.74 -13.83
N GLU A 84 22.30 -7.90 -13.88
CA GLU A 84 23.66 -8.12 -13.37
C GLU A 84 24.70 -7.21 -14.04
N ASN A 85 24.50 -6.76 -15.28
CA ASN A 85 25.40 -5.85 -15.98
C ASN A 85 25.06 -4.36 -15.76
N GLY A 86 24.09 -4.05 -14.90
CA GLY A 86 23.64 -2.68 -14.63
C GLY A 86 22.70 -2.08 -15.68
N THR A 87 22.29 -2.82 -16.71
CA THR A 87 21.21 -2.36 -17.61
C THR A 87 19.85 -2.52 -16.94
N GLN A 88 18.82 -1.86 -17.47
CA GLN A 88 17.44 -2.10 -17.04
C GLN A 88 17.07 -3.58 -17.22
N LEU A 89 16.35 -4.14 -16.24
CA LEU A 89 16.00 -5.57 -16.25
C LEU A 89 14.84 -5.86 -17.21
N THR A 90 13.75 -5.11 -17.08
CA THR A 90 12.53 -5.28 -17.86
C THR A 90 11.91 -3.93 -18.21
N VAL A 91 11.08 -3.90 -19.25
CA VAL A 91 10.01 -2.91 -19.39
C VAL A 91 8.70 -3.54 -18.93
N SER A 92 7.69 -2.73 -18.61
CA SER A 92 6.37 -3.26 -18.30
C SER A 92 5.28 -2.56 -19.10
N LEU A 93 4.30 -3.33 -19.53
CA LEU A 93 3.09 -2.87 -20.19
C LEU A 93 1.93 -3.10 -19.24
N GLY A 94 1.19 -2.04 -18.89
CA GLY A 94 0.08 -2.10 -17.95
C GLY A 94 -1.23 -1.61 -18.55
N GLY A 95 -2.34 -2.29 -18.25
CA GLY A 95 -3.65 -1.94 -18.76
C GLY A 95 -4.80 -2.75 -18.14
N PRO A 96 -6.01 -2.66 -18.72
CA PRO A 96 -7.12 -3.55 -18.35
C PRO A 96 -6.71 -5.01 -18.51
N LEU A 97 -7.37 -5.88 -17.76
CA LEU A 97 -7.09 -7.31 -17.74
C LEU A 97 -7.02 -7.91 -19.17
N SER A 98 -5.81 -8.29 -19.54
CA SER A 98 -5.46 -8.88 -20.83
C SER A 98 -4.25 -9.80 -20.67
N VAL A 99 -4.19 -10.84 -21.49
CA VAL A 99 -3.12 -11.84 -21.46
C VAL A 99 -2.24 -11.64 -22.68
N PRO A 100 -0.90 -11.55 -22.52
CA PRO A 100 0.02 -11.52 -23.64
C PRO A 100 0.05 -12.87 -24.34
N THR A 101 0.08 -12.88 -25.67
CA THR A 101 0.24 -14.11 -26.47
C THR A 101 1.70 -14.27 -26.91
N PRO A 102 2.14 -15.50 -27.23
CA PRO A 102 3.49 -15.74 -27.78
C PRO A 102 3.79 -14.91 -29.03
N GLU A 103 2.77 -14.58 -29.82
CA GLU A 103 2.88 -13.76 -31.04
C GLU A 103 3.02 -12.26 -30.74
N GLY A 104 3.05 -11.85 -29.47
CA GLY A 104 3.17 -10.46 -29.04
C GLY A 104 1.86 -9.67 -29.07
N ASN A 105 0.73 -10.34 -29.28
CA ASN A 105 -0.60 -9.73 -29.19
C ASN A 105 -1.09 -9.74 -27.74
N VAL A 106 -2.17 -9.02 -27.46
CA VAL A 106 -2.86 -9.03 -26.16
C VAL A 106 -4.31 -9.46 -26.36
N VAL A 107 -4.76 -10.41 -25.54
CA VAL A 107 -6.13 -10.92 -25.55
C VAL A 107 -6.84 -10.39 -24.30
N PRO A 108 -7.86 -9.52 -24.43
CA PRO A 108 -8.70 -9.15 -23.29
C PRO A 108 -9.39 -10.38 -22.72
N VAL A 109 -9.40 -10.54 -21.40
CA VAL A 109 -10.08 -11.67 -20.74
C VAL A 109 -11.11 -11.16 -19.75
N ARG A 110 -12.23 -11.87 -19.64
CA ARG A 110 -13.41 -11.36 -18.91
C ARG A 110 -13.32 -11.60 -17.40
N ALA A 111 -12.62 -12.66 -16.99
CA ALA A 111 -12.48 -13.08 -15.61
C ALA A 111 -11.17 -13.83 -15.38
N VAL A 112 -10.77 -13.89 -14.10
CA VAL A 112 -9.66 -14.71 -13.61
C VAL A 112 -10.24 -15.84 -12.76
N LEU A 113 -9.93 -17.08 -13.11
CA LEU A 113 -10.28 -18.30 -12.38
C LEU A 113 -9.02 -18.81 -11.69
N VAL A 114 -9.02 -18.88 -10.36
CA VAL A 114 -7.88 -19.37 -9.58
C VAL A 114 -8.20 -20.76 -9.08
N ARG A 115 -7.44 -21.74 -9.57
CA ARG A 115 -7.52 -23.12 -9.07
C ARG A 115 -6.94 -23.18 -7.65
N PRO A 116 -7.53 -24.01 -6.78
CA PRO A 116 -7.04 -24.19 -5.42
C PRO A 116 -5.70 -24.95 -5.42
N ASP A 117 -4.91 -24.73 -4.38
CA ASP A 117 -3.71 -25.52 -4.11
C ASP A 117 -4.12 -26.77 -3.33
N THR A 118 -4.27 -27.89 -4.05
CA THR A 118 -4.69 -29.18 -3.48
C THR A 118 -3.54 -29.95 -2.84
N SER A 119 -2.28 -29.47 -2.96
CA SER A 119 -1.08 -30.20 -2.54
C SER A 119 -1.02 -30.51 -1.03
N LYS A 120 -1.74 -29.73 -0.22
CA LYS A 120 -1.80 -29.88 1.23
C LYS A 120 -3.07 -30.62 1.72
N GLY A 121 -3.94 -31.03 0.81
CA GLY A 121 -5.24 -31.66 1.14
C GLY A 121 -6.19 -30.73 1.90
N LEU A 122 -5.98 -29.42 1.83
CA LEU A 122 -6.79 -28.40 2.53
C LEU A 122 -7.86 -27.76 1.63
N ALA A 123 -7.91 -28.13 0.35
CA ALA A 123 -8.85 -27.63 -0.64
C ALA A 123 -9.16 -28.72 -1.66
N GLU A 124 -10.37 -28.69 -2.22
CA GLU A 124 -10.85 -29.64 -3.22
C GLU A 124 -10.68 -29.07 -4.64
N GLU A 125 -10.61 -29.91 -5.68
CA GLU A 125 -10.33 -29.44 -7.06
C GLU A 125 -11.38 -28.47 -7.62
N ASP A 126 -12.61 -28.55 -7.11
CA ASP A 126 -13.76 -27.74 -7.50
C ASP A 126 -13.87 -26.41 -6.74
N ASP A 127 -12.99 -26.13 -5.77
CA ASP A 127 -12.88 -24.84 -5.05
C ASP A 127 -12.27 -23.71 -5.92
N VAL A 128 -12.65 -23.65 -7.19
CA VAL A 128 -12.19 -22.64 -8.15
C VAL A 128 -12.78 -21.28 -7.78
N ARG A 129 -11.91 -20.31 -7.51
CA ARG A 129 -12.33 -18.94 -7.20
C ARG A 129 -12.38 -18.09 -8.46
N VAL A 130 -13.48 -17.36 -8.65
CA VAL A 130 -13.70 -16.51 -9.81
C VAL A 130 -13.61 -15.03 -9.43
N TYR A 131 -12.84 -14.27 -10.18
CA TYR A 131 -12.68 -12.81 -10.04
C TYR A 131 -13.05 -12.12 -11.35
N GLN A 132 -13.91 -11.11 -11.27
CA GLN A 132 -14.35 -10.35 -12.44
C GLN A 132 -13.23 -9.45 -12.98
N GLY A 133 -13.14 -9.33 -14.30
CA GLY A 133 -12.11 -8.52 -14.95
C GLY A 133 -12.25 -7.02 -14.73
N SER A 134 -13.44 -6.52 -14.42
CA SER A 134 -13.72 -5.07 -14.26
C SER A 134 -12.95 -4.40 -13.12
N GLY A 135 -12.58 -5.15 -12.08
CA GLY A 135 -11.74 -4.68 -10.96
C GLY A 135 -10.31 -5.22 -11.02
N THR A 136 -9.87 -5.68 -12.19
CA THR A 136 -8.56 -6.34 -12.37
C THR A 136 -7.75 -5.61 -13.42
N VAL A 137 -6.48 -5.37 -13.11
CA VAL A 137 -5.51 -4.88 -14.11
C VAL A 137 -4.40 -5.89 -14.30
N SER A 138 -3.82 -5.89 -15.50
CA SER A 138 -2.69 -6.74 -15.83
C SER A 138 -1.45 -5.94 -16.17
N PHE A 139 -0.30 -6.46 -15.77
CA PHE A 139 1.01 -6.02 -16.23
C PHE A 139 1.73 -7.17 -16.94
N SER A 140 2.42 -6.88 -18.02
CA SER A 140 3.34 -7.82 -18.67
C SER A 140 4.76 -7.30 -18.54
N LEU A 141 5.62 -8.06 -17.88
CA LEU A 141 7.05 -7.78 -17.82
C LEU A 141 7.73 -8.35 -19.06
N CYS A 142 8.51 -7.52 -19.74
CA CYS A 142 9.24 -7.88 -20.95
C CYS A 142 10.73 -7.61 -20.79
N GLY A 143 11.59 -8.56 -21.15
CA GLY A 143 13.03 -8.37 -21.14
C GLY A 143 13.47 -7.29 -22.14
N THR A 144 14.37 -6.37 -21.73
CA THR A 144 14.74 -5.21 -22.57
C THR A 144 15.68 -5.54 -23.74
N LYS A 145 16.20 -6.77 -23.82
CA LYS A 145 17.19 -7.18 -24.83
C LYS A 145 16.72 -8.33 -25.72
N SER A 146 15.51 -8.85 -25.52
CA SER A 146 15.04 -9.95 -26.34
C SER A 146 14.53 -9.44 -27.68
N LYS A 147 15.04 -10.04 -28.76
CA LYS A 147 14.47 -9.90 -30.11
C LYS A 147 13.25 -10.83 -30.30
N GLU A 148 13.04 -11.77 -29.39
CA GLU A 148 12.02 -12.82 -29.47
C GLU A 148 11.11 -12.78 -28.24
N GLN A 149 9.83 -12.49 -28.47
CA GLN A 149 8.71 -12.78 -27.55
C GLN A 149 8.89 -12.32 -26.09
N CYS A 150 9.52 -11.17 -25.86
CA CYS A 150 9.73 -10.62 -24.50
C CYS A 150 10.53 -11.51 -23.53
N GLU A 151 11.22 -12.55 -24.02
CA GLU A 151 11.96 -13.50 -23.19
C GLU A 151 13.04 -12.85 -22.32
N LEU A 152 13.37 -13.52 -21.20
CA LEU A 152 14.50 -13.15 -20.36
C LEU A 152 15.34 -14.39 -20.01
N THR A 153 16.49 -14.54 -20.67
CA THR A 153 17.41 -15.68 -20.51
C THR A 153 18.83 -15.25 -20.10
N PRO A 154 19.58 -16.11 -19.38
CA PRO A 154 19.15 -17.38 -18.78
C PRO A 154 18.25 -17.18 -17.55
N ALA A 155 17.48 -18.21 -17.19
CA ALA A 155 16.77 -18.22 -15.92
C ALA A 155 17.77 -18.36 -14.75
N SER A 156 17.52 -17.67 -13.63
CA SER A 156 18.22 -17.91 -12.37
C SER A 156 17.30 -17.59 -11.19
N ALA A 157 17.57 -18.18 -10.02
CA ALA A 157 16.78 -17.95 -8.82
C ALA A 157 16.82 -16.47 -8.37
N GLU A 158 17.98 -15.83 -8.45
CA GLU A 158 18.16 -14.42 -8.07
C GLU A 158 17.42 -13.47 -9.01
N ARG A 159 17.33 -13.83 -10.29
CA ARG A 159 16.58 -13.07 -11.29
C ARG A 159 15.09 -13.22 -11.07
N ASP A 160 14.62 -14.44 -10.81
CA ASP A 160 13.23 -14.72 -10.47
C ASP A 160 12.79 -14.01 -9.18
N ALA A 161 13.60 -14.06 -8.11
CA ALA A 161 13.33 -13.30 -6.89
C ALA A 161 13.16 -11.79 -7.16
N LEU A 162 14.01 -11.22 -8.02
CA LEU A 162 13.91 -9.81 -8.40
C LEU A 162 12.68 -9.50 -9.28
N LEU A 163 12.31 -10.41 -10.17
CA LEU A 163 11.08 -10.29 -10.97
C LEU A 163 9.83 -10.36 -10.09
N ARG A 164 9.79 -11.24 -9.10
CA ARG A 164 8.70 -11.32 -8.11
C ARG A 164 8.63 -10.07 -7.24
N ARG A 165 9.77 -9.52 -6.81
CA ARG A 165 9.82 -8.18 -6.19
C ARG A 165 9.20 -7.12 -7.10
N GLN A 166 9.53 -7.13 -8.39
CA GLN A 166 8.99 -6.17 -9.37
C GLN A 166 7.48 -6.31 -9.52
N ALA A 167 6.98 -7.52 -9.65
CA ALA A 167 5.56 -7.81 -9.70
C ALA A 167 4.85 -7.35 -8.42
N LEU A 168 5.44 -7.58 -7.25
CA LEU A 168 4.91 -7.12 -5.98
C LEU A 168 4.85 -5.60 -5.90
N GLU A 169 5.93 -4.88 -6.28
CA GLU A 169 5.92 -3.41 -6.26
C GLU A 169 4.89 -2.81 -7.22
N LEU A 170 4.80 -3.33 -8.45
CA LEU A 170 3.74 -2.94 -9.40
C LEU A 170 2.33 -3.16 -8.83
N SER A 171 2.12 -4.30 -8.18
CA SER A 171 0.83 -4.66 -7.59
C SER A 171 0.50 -3.74 -6.41
N LEU A 172 1.43 -3.54 -5.47
CA LEU A 172 1.22 -2.68 -4.30
C LEU A 172 0.94 -1.23 -4.70
N TYR A 173 1.68 -0.66 -5.67
CA TYR A 173 1.40 0.70 -6.16
C TYR A 173 0.02 0.81 -6.79
N THR A 174 -0.37 -0.18 -7.58
CA THR A 174 -1.67 -0.19 -8.25
C THR A 174 -2.79 -0.31 -7.23
N LEU A 175 -2.71 -1.28 -6.33
CA LEU A 175 -3.69 -1.47 -5.27
C LEU A 175 -3.72 -0.22 -4.37
N LYS A 176 -2.59 0.40 -4.05
CA LYS A 176 -2.61 1.62 -3.21
C LYS A 176 -3.31 2.81 -3.89
N TYR A 177 -3.04 3.05 -5.17
CA TYR A 177 -3.36 4.32 -5.80
C TYR A 177 -4.46 4.28 -6.86
N VAL A 178 -4.91 3.11 -7.28
CA VAL A 178 -6.00 2.95 -8.25
C VAL A 178 -7.22 2.43 -7.51
N ASP A 179 -8.20 3.31 -7.31
CA ASP A 179 -9.31 3.11 -6.36
C ASP A 179 -10.22 1.94 -6.76
N ASP A 180 -10.52 1.79 -8.06
CA ASP A 180 -11.44 0.78 -8.59
C ASP A 180 -10.76 -0.57 -8.94
N VAL A 181 -9.56 -0.82 -8.40
CA VAL A 181 -8.81 -2.07 -8.63
C VAL A 181 -8.73 -2.89 -7.37
N ASP A 182 -9.25 -4.11 -7.42
CA ASP A 182 -9.24 -5.06 -6.32
C ASP A 182 -8.17 -6.14 -6.49
N SER A 183 -7.70 -6.35 -7.72
CA SER A 183 -6.66 -7.33 -7.99
C SER A 183 -5.74 -6.98 -9.15
N VAL A 184 -4.54 -7.52 -9.11
CA VAL A 184 -3.49 -7.28 -10.09
C VAL A 184 -2.91 -8.62 -10.53
N VAL A 185 -2.85 -8.82 -11.84
CA VAL A 185 -2.15 -9.94 -12.49
C VAL A 185 -0.84 -9.39 -13.06
N VAL A 186 0.29 -10.02 -12.78
CA VAL A 186 1.57 -9.67 -13.39
C VAL A 186 2.16 -10.90 -14.07
N PHE A 187 2.24 -10.87 -15.40
CA PHE A 187 2.90 -11.87 -16.20
C PHE A 187 4.41 -11.62 -16.16
N LEU A 188 5.16 -12.60 -15.66
CA LEU A 188 6.62 -12.56 -15.67
C LEU A 188 7.13 -12.85 -17.09
N PRO A 189 8.34 -12.39 -17.45
CA PRO A 189 8.91 -12.70 -18.75
C PRO A 189 8.98 -14.22 -18.95
N PRO A 190 8.60 -14.74 -20.12
CA PRO A 190 8.71 -16.16 -20.38
C PRO A 190 10.18 -16.59 -20.33
N THR A 191 10.39 -17.77 -19.75
CA THR A 191 11.65 -18.50 -19.81
C THR A 191 11.40 -19.83 -20.51
N LYS A 192 12.47 -20.50 -20.95
CA LYS A 192 12.36 -21.85 -21.55
C LYS A 192 11.70 -22.87 -20.62
N GLU A 193 11.72 -22.63 -19.31
CA GLU A 193 11.30 -23.56 -18.27
C GLU A 193 9.96 -23.16 -17.63
N SER A 194 9.53 -21.91 -17.74
CA SER A 194 8.31 -21.43 -17.06
C SER A 194 7.75 -20.13 -17.65
N GLN A 195 6.42 -20.00 -17.54
CA GLN A 195 5.66 -18.78 -17.72
C GLN A 195 4.96 -18.43 -16.39
N GLY A 196 5.73 -17.83 -15.49
CA GLY A 196 5.24 -17.48 -14.16
C GLY A 196 4.30 -16.27 -14.19
N THR A 197 3.27 -16.29 -13.37
CA THR A 197 2.36 -15.15 -13.14
C THR A 197 2.21 -14.90 -11.66
N VAL A 198 2.24 -13.63 -11.23
CA VAL A 198 1.92 -13.25 -9.85
C VAL A 198 0.50 -12.66 -9.82
N PHE A 199 -0.36 -13.18 -8.96
CA PHE A 199 -1.71 -12.65 -8.76
C PHE A 199 -1.93 -12.21 -7.32
N LEU A 200 -2.25 -10.94 -7.13
CA LEU A 200 -2.40 -10.31 -5.82
C LEU A 200 -3.74 -9.59 -5.74
N ARG A 201 -4.48 -9.82 -4.66
CA ARG A 201 -5.69 -9.06 -4.34
C ARG A 201 -5.40 -8.04 -3.25
N ARG A 202 -6.15 -6.94 -3.24
CA ARG A 202 -6.11 -5.90 -2.20
C ARG A 202 -6.18 -6.48 -0.79
N THR A 203 -7.10 -7.43 -0.58
CA THR A 203 -7.31 -8.11 0.71
C THR A 203 -6.12 -8.94 1.15
N ASP A 204 -5.30 -9.42 0.21
CA ASP A 204 -4.16 -10.29 0.51
C ASP A 204 -2.95 -9.51 1.03
N VAL A 205 -2.96 -8.18 0.86
CA VAL A 205 -1.86 -7.27 1.18
C VAL A 205 -2.34 -6.01 1.94
N ALA A 206 -3.50 -6.08 2.60
CA ALA A 206 -4.09 -4.91 3.25
C ALA A 206 -3.14 -4.26 4.27
N ASP A 207 -2.48 -5.08 5.09
CA ASP A 207 -1.50 -4.63 6.09
C ASP A 207 -0.31 -3.91 5.44
N GLU A 208 0.13 -4.35 4.25
CA GLU A 208 1.18 -3.69 3.47
C GLU A 208 0.73 -2.34 2.89
N LEU A 209 -0.55 -2.19 2.58
CA LEU A 209 -1.10 -0.94 2.05
C LEU A 209 -1.25 0.14 3.14
N ASP A 210 -1.29 -0.25 4.42
CA ASP A 210 -1.49 0.68 5.54
C ASP A 210 -0.18 1.23 6.16
N ARG A 211 0.97 0.70 5.75
CA ARG A 211 2.29 1.13 6.22
C ARG A 211 3.15 1.69 5.08
N PRO A 212 4.14 2.56 5.36
CA PRO A 212 5.02 3.07 4.33
C PRO A 212 5.71 1.95 3.54
N LEU A 213 5.79 2.09 2.22
CA LEU A 213 6.42 1.13 1.30
C LEU A 213 7.88 0.89 1.65
N THR A 214 8.56 1.90 2.21
CA THR A 214 9.94 1.83 2.71
C THR A 214 10.14 0.79 3.83
N SER A 215 9.06 0.41 4.53
CA SER A 215 9.07 -0.68 5.53
C SER A 215 9.16 -2.07 4.89
N LEU A 216 8.77 -2.20 3.61
CA LEU A 216 8.83 -3.44 2.84
C LEU A 216 10.05 -3.48 1.93
N PHE A 217 10.34 -2.34 1.29
CA PHE A 217 11.38 -2.19 0.28
C PHE A 217 12.37 -1.12 0.69
N THR A 218 13.44 -1.55 1.34
CA THR A 218 14.54 -0.66 1.73
C THR A 218 15.48 -0.38 0.56
N THR A 219 15.59 -1.31 -0.41
CA THR A 219 16.45 -1.17 -1.58
C THR A 219 15.82 -0.28 -2.66
N LYS A 220 16.31 0.94 -2.86
CA LYS A 220 15.77 1.87 -3.86
C LYS A 220 16.07 1.50 -5.32
N ARG A 221 17.17 0.78 -5.55
CA ARG A 221 17.63 0.35 -6.90
C ARG A 221 18.02 -1.11 -6.84
N PRO A 222 17.04 -2.03 -6.86
CA PRO A 222 17.32 -3.45 -6.69
C PRO A 222 18.02 -3.99 -7.95
N ARG A 223 18.96 -4.92 -7.72
CA ARG A 223 19.76 -5.56 -8.76
C ARG A 223 19.78 -7.06 -8.54
N VAL A 224 19.86 -7.83 -9.63
CA VAL A 224 19.95 -9.29 -9.58
C VAL A 224 21.12 -9.69 -8.68
N GLY A 225 20.87 -10.61 -7.74
CA GLY A 225 21.86 -11.10 -6.78
C GLY A 225 22.21 -10.15 -5.62
N HIS A 226 21.51 -9.02 -5.49
CA HIS A 226 21.80 -7.99 -4.47
C HIS A 226 20.57 -7.55 -3.69
N LEU A 227 19.60 -8.44 -3.49
CA LEU A 227 18.50 -8.20 -2.56
C LEU A 227 19.01 -8.41 -1.13
N ASN A 228 18.52 -7.61 -0.18
CA ASN A 228 18.78 -7.87 1.22
C ASN A 228 17.87 -9.01 1.73
N SER A 229 18.33 -9.77 2.71
CA SER A 229 17.64 -10.97 3.20
C SER A 229 16.27 -10.69 3.82
N LEU A 230 16.08 -9.53 4.45
CA LEU A 230 14.79 -9.14 5.03
C LEU A 230 13.75 -8.87 3.93
N GLU A 231 14.13 -8.13 2.91
CA GLU A 231 13.31 -7.84 1.73
C GLU A 231 13.00 -9.13 0.96
N GLU A 232 14.00 -10.01 0.80
CA GLU A 232 13.80 -11.34 0.20
C GLU A 232 12.77 -12.17 0.97
N GLY A 233 12.85 -12.20 2.30
CA GLY A 233 11.85 -12.86 3.14
C GLY A 233 10.44 -12.27 2.98
N GLN A 234 10.31 -10.94 2.84
CA GLN A 234 9.03 -10.30 2.56
C GLN A 234 8.49 -10.66 1.17
N ILE A 235 9.34 -10.68 0.15
CA ILE A 235 8.96 -11.08 -1.21
C ILE A 235 8.43 -12.52 -1.18
N VAL A 236 9.17 -13.46 -0.60
CA VAL A 236 8.75 -14.86 -0.51
C VAL A 236 7.43 -15.00 0.26
N ARG A 237 7.26 -14.32 1.39
CA ARG A 237 6.01 -14.34 2.18
C ARG A 237 4.82 -13.83 1.36
N LEU A 238 5.01 -12.76 0.60
CA LEU A 238 3.93 -12.09 -0.11
C LEU A 238 3.61 -12.72 -1.47
N THR A 239 4.61 -13.25 -2.18
CA THR A 239 4.41 -13.79 -3.54
C THR A 239 4.47 -15.32 -3.62
N GLY A 240 4.99 -16.01 -2.60
CA GLY A 240 5.27 -17.45 -2.66
C GLY A 240 4.05 -18.31 -3.01
N SER A 241 2.94 -18.16 -2.28
CA SER A 241 1.67 -18.85 -2.55
C SER A 241 0.80 -18.15 -3.60
N ARG A 242 1.33 -17.12 -4.26
CA ARG A 242 0.62 -16.23 -5.19
C ARG A 242 1.28 -16.17 -6.56
N THR A 243 2.16 -17.14 -6.81
CA THR A 243 2.75 -17.39 -8.11
C THR A 243 1.98 -18.55 -8.73
N TYR A 244 1.66 -18.45 -10.01
CA TYR A 244 0.79 -19.37 -10.74
C TYR A 244 1.33 -19.60 -12.15
N GLY A 245 1.01 -20.75 -12.74
CA GLY A 245 0.93 -20.90 -14.19
C GLY A 245 -0.34 -20.23 -14.71
N ALA A 246 -0.26 -19.63 -15.90
CA ALA A 246 -1.37 -18.93 -16.53
C ALA A 246 -1.75 -19.59 -17.85
N GLU A 247 -3.06 -19.79 -18.06
CA GLU A 247 -3.61 -20.37 -19.29
C GLU A 247 -4.89 -19.63 -19.68
N VAL A 248 -5.09 -19.38 -20.98
CA VAL A 248 -6.35 -18.82 -21.49
C VAL A 248 -7.22 -19.94 -22.00
N GLN A 249 -8.46 -20.01 -21.53
CA GLN A 249 -9.45 -20.96 -22.02
C GLN A 249 -10.75 -20.25 -22.40
N PRO A 250 -11.52 -20.79 -23.37
CA PRO A 250 -12.85 -20.30 -23.67
C PRO A 250 -13.84 -20.69 -22.56
N SER A 251 -14.65 -19.74 -22.11
CA SER A 251 -15.83 -19.96 -21.28
C SER A 251 -16.97 -20.57 -22.13
N PRO A 252 -18.03 -21.16 -21.53
CA PRO A 252 -19.18 -21.68 -22.27
C PRO A 252 -19.86 -20.69 -23.22
N ASP A 253 -19.75 -19.39 -22.95
CA ASP A 253 -20.22 -18.30 -23.81
C ASP A 253 -19.22 -17.89 -24.91
N GLY A 254 -18.11 -18.62 -25.07
CA GLY A 254 -17.04 -18.37 -26.03
C GLY A 254 -16.09 -17.22 -25.62
N SER A 255 -16.35 -16.52 -24.51
CA SER A 255 -15.48 -15.45 -24.05
C SER A 255 -14.19 -16.02 -23.43
N PRO A 256 -13.02 -15.40 -23.65
CA PRO A 256 -11.78 -15.88 -23.05
C PRO A 256 -11.72 -15.56 -21.55
N VAL A 257 -11.33 -16.55 -20.75
CA VAL A 257 -11.06 -16.44 -19.33
C VAL A 257 -9.63 -16.85 -19.02
N LEU A 258 -9.03 -16.24 -18.00
CA LEU A 258 -7.69 -16.57 -17.54
C LEU A 258 -7.78 -17.57 -16.39
N ILE A 259 -7.14 -18.72 -16.53
CA ILE A 259 -7.00 -19.73 -15.49
C ILE A 259 -5.61 -19.62 -14.87
N LEU A 260 -5.58 -19.50 -13.55
CA LEU A 260 -4.37 -19.50 -12.74
C LEU A 260 -4.27 -20.81 -11.96
N THR A 261 -3.19 -21.55 -12.19
CA THR A 261 -2.93 -22.84 -11.56
C THR A 261 -1.73 -22.72 -10.64
N PRO A 262 -1.83 -23.11 -9.35
CA PRO A 262 -0.68 -23.13 -8.45
C PRO A 262 0.46 -23.98 -9.03
N PRO A 263 1.74 -23.63 -8.77
CA PRO A 263 2.85 -24.46 -9.21
C PRO A 263 2.71 -25.85 -8.60
N ALA A 264 2.92 -26.89 -9.41
CA ALA A 264 3.03 -28.25 -8.90
C ALA A 264 4.13 -28.26 -7.84
N VAL A 265 3.84 -28.78 -6.65
CA VAL A 265 4.87 -28.99 -5.63
C VAL A 265 5.91 -29.92 -6.25
N ALA A 266 7.16 -29.46 -6.38
CA ALA A 266 8.25 -30.35 -6.70
C ALA A 266 8.28 -31.41 -5.61
N THR A 267 7.95 -32.65 -5.97
CA THR A 267 8.09 -33.80 -5.09
C THR A 267 9.54 -33.82 -4.58
N PRO A 268 9.77 -33.96 -3.27
CA PRO A 268 11.12 -34.00 -2.72
C PRO A 268 11.96 -35.15 -3.29
#